data_AF-A0A2J6S1X3-F1
#
_entry.id   AF-A0A2J6S1X3-F1
#
_cell.length_a   1.000
_cell.length_b   1.000
_cell.length_c   1.000
_cell.angle_alpha   90.00
_cell.angle_beta   90.00
_cell.angle_gamma   90.00
#
_symmetry.space_group_name_H-M   'P 1'
#
loop_
_entity.id
_entity.type
_entity.pdbx_description
1 polymer ?
#
loop_
_entity_poly.entity_id
_entity_poly.type
_entity_poly.pdbx_seq_one_letter_code
_entity_poly.pdbx_strand_id
1 'polypeptide(L)'
;MALASGIQSNIADQNNELATVSALGNVLAQSPIDMTLYSATQASLLNFVNKGIAIRENNQKIAPPGNGAIAGLATVAMAQMTELNLTMSLVIAANGTDVAKANQTVESLKGDFKGGIVQNMKNLAAATAGCTPPAATGKPAARSVAY
;
A
#
# COMPACT_ATOMS: atom_id res chain seq x y z
N MET A 1 -0.63 -19.40 3.57
CA MET A 1 -1.17 -18.21 2.87
C MET A 1 -1.06 -16.89 3.65
N ALA A 2 -0.53 -16.86 4.88
CA ALA A 2 -0.47 -15.62 5.69
C ALA A 2 0.30 -14.47 5.00
N LEU A 3 1.46 -14.77 4.40
CA LEU A 3 2.23 -13.79 3.64
C LEU A 3 1.44 -13.17 2.47
N ALA A 4 0.76 -14.01 1.67
CA ALA A 4 -0.04 -13.54 0.54
C ALA A 4 -1.20 -12.62 1.02
N SER A 5 -1.89 -13.01 2.09
CA SER A 5 -2.95 -12.18 2.69
C SER A 5 -2.41 -10.85 3.21
N GLY A 6 -1.23 -10.86 3.83
CA GLY A 6 -0.59 -9.65 4.34
C GLY A 6 -0.12 -8.72 3.22
N ILE A 7 0.38 -9.25 2.09
CA ILE A 7 0.72 -8.46 0.91
C ILE A 7 -0.53 -7.86 0.28
N GLN A 8 -1.63 -8.62 0.20
CA GLN A 8 -2.91 -8.10 -0.30
C GLN A 8 -3.46 -6.96 0.58
N SER A 9 -3.32 -7.08 1.91
CA SER A 9 -3.62 -5.99 2.84
C SER A 9 -2.76 -4.75 2.57
N ASN A 10 -1.48 -4.94 2.25
CA ASN A 10 -0.58 -3.83 1.90
C ASN A 10 -1.01 -3.12 0.62
N ILE A 11 -1.39 -3.86 -0.42
CA ILE A 11 -1.94 -3.30 -1.67
C ILE A 11 -3.22 -2.51 -1.39
N ALA A 12 -4.13 -3.05 -0.58
CA ALA A 12 -5.36 -2.36 -0.22
C ALA A 12 -5.06 -1.03 0.50
N ASP A 13 -4.07 -1.00 1.38
CA ASP A 13 -3.66 0.22 2.07
C ASP A 13 -3.03 1.25 1.13
N GLN A 14 -2.16 0.83 0.20
CA GLN A 14 -1.58 1.73 -0.81
C GLN A 14 -2.62 2.31 -1.77
N ASN A 15 -3.73 1.61 -2.02
CA ASN A 15 -4.86 2.19 -2.74
C ASN A 15 -5.54 3.31 -1.94
N ASN A 16 -5.61 3.20 -0.60
CA ASN A 16 -6.08 4.29 0.24
C ASN A 16 -5.08 5.46 0.23
N GLU A 17 -3.77 5.19 0.28
CA GLU A 17 -2.73 6.22 0.14
C GLU A 17 -2.91 7.02 -1.17
N LEU A 18 -3.06 6.32 -2.30
CA LEU A 18 -3.27 6.93 -3.61
C LEU A 18 -4.56 7.75 -3.69
N ALA A 19 -5.65 7.24 -3.11
CA ALA A 19 -6.92 7.95 -3.05
C ALA A 19 -6.80 9.22 -2.17
N THR A 20 -6.18 9.12 -1.00
CA THR A 20 -6.02 10.24 -0.06
C THR A 20 -5.09 11.32 -0.60
N VAL A 21 -3.96 10.97 -1.25
CA VAL A 21 -3.07 11.98 -1.85
C VAL A 21 -3.74 12.67 -3.05
N SER A 22 -4.60 11.96 -3.77
CA SER A 22 -5.42 12.57 -4.83
C SER A 22 -6.45 13.54 -4.26
N ALA A 23 -7.10 13.17 -3.15
CA ALA A 23 -7.98 14.08 -2.41
C ALA A 23 -7.24 15.32 -1.90
N LEU A 24 -6.01 15.16 -1.39
CA LEU A 24 -5.17 16.29 -0.94
C LEU A 24 -4.87 17.26 -2.09
N GLY A 25 -4.56 16.74 -3.28
CA GLY A 25 -4.41 17.54 -4.49
C GLY A 25 -5.68 18.32 -4.86
N ASN A 26 -6.86 17.72 -4.68
CA ASN A 26 -8.13 18.42 -4.89
C ASN A 26 -8.36 19.55 -3.87
N VAL A 27 -7.92 19.37 -2.61
CA VAL A 27 -7.99 20.42 -1.59
C VAL A 27 -7.05 21.58 -1.94
N LEU A 28 -5.83 21.30 -2.40
CA LEU A 28 -4.86 22.32 -2.84
C LEU A 28 -5.35 23.14 -4.03
N ALA A 29 -6.27 22.61 -4.85
CA ALA A 29 -6.85 23.29 -5.99
C ALA A 29 -8.01 24.24 -5.62
N GLN A 30 -8.47 24.26 -4.37
CA GLN A 30 -9.57 25.12 -3.92
C GLN A 30 -9.11 26.58 -3.76
N SER A 31 -10.05 27.53 -3.91
CA SER A 31 -9.80 28.96 -3.70
C SER A 31 -10.98 29.62 -2.95
N PRO A 32 -10.81 29.98 -1.67
CA PRO A 32 -9.64 29.74 -0.84
C PRO A 32 -9.44 28.25 -0.52
N ILE A 33 -8.22 27.86 -0.14
CA ILE A 33 -7.93 26.51 0.33
C ILE A 33 -8.61 26.29 1.68
N ASP A 34 -9.37 25.21 1.82
CA ASP A 34 -9.86 24.75 3.12
C ASP A 34 -8.70 24.13 3.93
N MET A 35 -8.08 24.95 4.78
CA MET A 35 -6.93 24.56 5.60
C MET A 35 -7.27 23.49 6.65
N THR A 36 -8.53 23.43 7.10
CA THR A 36 -8.98 22.40 8.05
C THR A 36 -9.06 21.06 7.34
N LEU A 37 -9.69 21.02 6.16
CA LEU A 37 -9.76 19.83 5.33
C LEU A 37 -8.38 19.40 4.84
N TYR A 38 -7.50 20.34 4.49
CA TYR A 38 -6.12 20.06 4.10
C TYR A 38 -5.39 19.31 5.21
N SER A 39 -5.41 19.86 6.42
CA SER A 39 -4.71 19.29 7.57
C SER A 39 -5.25 17.90 7.94
N ALA A 40 -6.58 17.72 7.91
CA ALA A 40 -7.21 16.42 8.16
C ALA A 40 -6.85 15.38 7.09
N THR A 41 -6.80 15.78 5.81
CA THR A 41 -6.45 14.90 4.69
C THR A 41 -4.97 14.52 4.74
N GLN A 42 -4.08 15.45 5.07
CA GLN A 42 -2.65 15.19 5.25
C GLN A 42 -2.41 14.22 6.42
N ALA A 43 -3.08 14.42 7.56
CA ALA A 43 -2.99 13.51 8.70
C ALA A 43 -3.48 12.10 8.35
N SER A 44 -4.57 11.99 7.57
CA SER A 44 -5.09 10.71 7.07
C SER A 44 -4.08 10.02 6.16
N LEU A 45 -3.43 10.78 5.26
CA LEU A 45 -2.37 10.26 4.38
C LEU A 45 -1.21 9.70 5.19
N LEU A 46 -0.71 10.46 6.18
CA LEU A 46 0.37 10.03 7.06
C LEU A 46 0.01 8.76 7.84
N ASN A 47 -1.24 8.63 8.28
CA ASN A 47 -1.71 7.42 8.95
C ASN A 47 -1.69 6.20 8.01
N PHE A 48 -2.13 6.34 6.76
CA PHE A 48 -2.04 5.26 5.79
C PHE A 48 -0.59 4.87 5.49
N VAL A 49 0.30 5.84 5.24
CA VAL A 49 1.73 5.56 4.99
C VAL A 49 2.36 4.76 6.14
N ASN A 50 2.10 5.15 7.39
CA ASN A 50 2.61 4.41 8.55
C ASN A 50 2.01 3.01 8.70
N LYS A 51 0.71 2.87 8.41
CA LYS A 51 0.05 1.56 8.41
C LYS A 51 0.60 0.65 7.31
N GLY A 52 0.84 1.17 6.12
CA GLY A 52 1.48 0.49 5.00
C GLY A 52 2.88 -0.02 5.37
N ILE A 53 3.68 0.79 6.07
CA ILE A 53 4.99 0.39 6.60
C ILE A 53 4.84 -0.78 7.60
N ALA A 54 3.96 -0.65 8.59
CA ALA A 54 3.76 -1.68 9.61
C ALA A 54 3.30 -3.03 9.02
N ILE A 55 2.38 -2.99 8.04
CA ILE A 55 1.93 -4.18 7.32
C ILE A 55 3.10 -4.83 6.58
N ARG A 56 3.91 -4.04 5.87
CA ARG A 56 5.09 -4.57 5.14
C ARG A 56 6.09 -5.20 6.10
N GLU A 57 6.41 -4.53 7.21
CA GLU A 57 7.32 -5.07 8.22
C GLU A 57 6.81 -6.40 8.79
N ASN A 58 5.50 -6.51 9.02
CA ASN A 58 4.90 -7.79 9.39
C ASN A 58 5.05 -8.85 8.28
N ASN A 59 4.84 -8.46 7.01
CA ASN A 59 5.05 -9.37 5.87
C ASN A 59 6.49 -9.89 5.80
N GLN A 60 7.49 -9.03 6.06
CA GLN A 60 8.89 -9.44 6.12
C GLN A 60 9.14 -10.44 7.26
N LYS A 61 8.54 -10.23 8.44
CA LYS A 61 8.68 -11.13 9.60
C LYS A 61 8.10 -12.52 9.35
N ILE A 62 6.96 -12.61 8.64
CA ILE A 62 6.28 -13.88 8.37
C ILE A 62 6.70 -14.55 7.06
N ALA A 63 7.58 -13.92 6.28
CA ALA A 63 8.03 -14.48 5.01
C ALA A 63 8.90 -15.73 5.24
N PRO A 64 8.52 -16.90 4.70
CA PRO A 64 9.35 -18.10 4.82
C PRO A 64 10.72 -17.90 4.17
N PRO A 65 11.81 -18.43 4.73
CA PRO A 65 13.12 -18.40 4.09
C PRO A 65 13.06 -18.91 2.64
N GLY A 66 13.72 -18.19 1.73
CA GLY A 66 13.72 -18.53 0.29
C GLY A 66 12.45 -18.13 -0.47
N ASN A 67 11.45 -17.51 0.17
CA ASN A 67 10.27 -17.02 -0.55
C ASN A 67 10.66 -15.89 -1.51
N GLY A 68 10.20 -15.97 -2.76
CA GLY A 68 10.55 -15.01 -3.81
C GLY A 68 10.09 -13.57 -3.53
N ALA A 69 9.11 -13.36 -2.64
CA ALA A 69 8.64 -12.02 -2.28
C ALA A 69 9.64 -11.22 -1.42
N ILE A 70 10.61 -11.87 -0.77
CA ILE A 70 11.53 -11.22 0.20
C ILE A 70 12.26 -10.03 -0.42
N ALA A 71 12.86 -10.22 -1.60
CA ALA A 71 13.62 -9.16 -2.27
C ALA A 71 12.73 -7.95 -2.61
N GLY A 72 11.52 -8.21 -3.12
CA GLY A 72 10.60 -7.13 -3.47
C GLY A 72 9.98 -6.44 -2.26
N LEU A 73 9.82 -7.12 -1.11
CA LEU A 73 9.44 -6.47 0.15
C LEU A 73 10.54 -5.49 0.63
N ALA A 74 11.81 -5.81 0.40
CA ALA A 74 12.93 -4.89 0.69
C ALA A 74 12.94 -3.69 -0.25
N THR A 75 12.62 -3.86 -1.54
CA THR A 75 12.43 -2.74 -2.48
C THR A 75 11.33 -1.79 -2.01
N VAL A 76 10.18 -2.33 -1.58
CA VAL A 76 9.08 -1.54 -1.01
C VAL A 76 9.53 -0.78 0.25
N ALA A 77 10.46 -1.33 1.04
CA ALA A 77 11.03 -0.64 2.21
C ALA A 77 11.81 0.60 1.88
N MET A 78 12.65 0.54 0.85
CA MET A 78 13.39 1.73 0.42
C MET A 78 12.44 2.79 -0.14
N ALA A 79 11.43 2.40 -0.91
CA ALA A 79 10.44 3.33 -1.46
C ALA A 79 9.61 4.02 -0.37
N GLN A 80 9.13 3.27 0.62
CA GLN A 80 8.29 3.80 1.70
C GLN A 80 9.01 4.81 2.61
N MET A 81 10.35 4.78 2.71
CA MET A 81 11.09 5.84 3.40
C MET A 81 10.99 7.18 2.67
N THR A 82 11.07 7.15 1.33
CA THR A 82 10.89 8.33 0.48
C THR A 82 9.45 8.85 0.59
N GLU A 83 8.47 7.97 0.49
CA GLU A 83 7.04 8.30 0.62
C GLU A 83 6.72 8.95 1.97
N LEU A 84 7.29 8.42 3.08
CA LEU A 84 7.13 9.00 4.41
C LEU A 84 7.72 10.40 4.50
N ASN A 85 8.96 10.59 4.03
CA ASN A 85 9.64 11.89 4.05
C ASN A 85 8.86 12.93 3.22
N LEU A 86 8.39 12.56 2.04
CA LEU A 86 7.57 13.42 1.19
C LEU A 86 6.24 13.76 1.88
N THR A 87 5.56 12.78 2.49
CA THR A 87 4.31 12.99 3.21
C THR A 87 4.49 13.97 4.39
N MET A 88 5.58 13.83 5.14
CA MET A 88 5.92 14.76 6.23
C MET A 88 6.26 16.17 5.71
N SER A 89 6.74 16.30 4.47
CA SER A 89 7.06 17.59 3.85
C SER A 89 5.84 18.37 3.36
N LEU A 90 4.64 17.76 3.32
CA LEU A 90 3.39 18.37 2.85
C LEU A 90 2.79 19.39 3.85
N VAL A 91 3.57 19.97 4.73
CA VAL A 91 3.11 21.06 5.61
C VAL A 91 3.11 22.35 4.79
N ILE A 92 1.93 22.95 4.57
CA ILE A 92 1.81 24.26 3.93
C ILE A 92 1.65 25.35 5.00
N ALA A 93 2.30 26.50 4.79
CA ALA A 93 2.09 27.67 5.64
C ALA A 93 0.63 28.17 5.57
N ALA A 94 0.13 28.73 6.67
CA ALA A 94 -1.27 29.19 6.78
C ALA A 94 -1.66 30.28 5.76
N ASN A 95 -0.69 30.95 5.16
CA ASN A 95 -0.86 31.96 4.11
C ASN A 95 -0.82 31.37 2.68
N GLY A 96 -0.68 30.05 2.51
CA GLY A 96 -0.72 29.39 1.20
C GLY A 96 0.51 29.61 0.31
N THR A 97 1.64 30.11 0.83
CA THR A 97 2.82 30.43 0.00
C THR A 97 3.55 29.22 -0.60
N ASP A 98 3.21 27.99 -0.18
CA ASP A 98 3.91 26.75 -0.58
C ASP A 98 3.06 25.83 -1.47
N VAL A 99 1.93 26.30 -1.99
CA VAL A 99 0.98 25.46 -2.77
C VAL A 99 1.62 24.84 -4.01
N ALA A 100 2.48 25.58 -4.73
CA ALA A 100 3.16 25.05 -5.90
C ALA A 100 4.10 23.87 -5.56
N LYS A 101 4.84 23.99 -4.45
CA LYS A 101 5.72 22.93 -3.95
C LYS A 101 4.91 21.74 -3.42
N ALA A 102 3.82 22.00 -2.71
CA ALA A 102 2.90 20.96 -2.23
C ALA A 102 2.30 20.17 -3.40
N ASN A 103 1.91 20.83 -4.49
CA ASN A 103 1.44 20.18 -5.71
C ASN A 103 2.51 19.28 -6.34
N GLN A 104 3.77 19.73 -6.40
CA GLN A 104 4.88 18.88 -6.88
C GLN A 104 5.06 17.63 -6.00
N THR A 105 5.03 17.78 -4.68
CA THR A 105 5.11 16.65 -3.75
C THR A 105 3.93 15.69 -3.91
N VAL A 106 2.71 16.19 -4.10
CA VAL A 106 1.51 15.37 -4.36
C VAL A 106 1.68 14.53 -5.63
N GLU A 107 2.19 15.10 -6.72
CA GLU A 107 2.40 14.36 -7.96
C GLU A 107 3.51 13.30 -7.82
N SER A 108 4.60 13.61 -7.12
CA SER A 108 5.65 12.62 -6.80
C SER A 108 5.07 11.45 -6.00
N LEU A 109 4.31 11.73 -4.93
CA LEU A 109 3.68 10.71 -4.09
C LEU A 109 2.68 9.84 -4.87
N LYS A 110 1.89 10.41 -5.79
CA LYS A 110 1.01 9.62 -6.67
C LYS A 110 1.81 8.64 -7.53
N GLY A 111 2.98 9.06 -8.03
CA GLY A 111 3.90 8.20 -8.76
C GLY A 111 4.46 7.07 -7.90
N ASP A 112 4.97 7.42 -6.72
CA ASP A 112 5.57 6.48 -5.77
C ASP A 112 4.56 5.43 -5.32
N PHE A 113 3.35 5.82 -4.89
CA PHE A 113 2.32 4.87 -4.47
C PHE A 113 1.89 3.92 -5.60
N LYS A 114 1.76 4.41 -6.84
CA LYS A 114 1.49 3.53 -8.01
C LYS A 114 2.62 2.53 -8.23
N GLY A 115 3.86 2.98 -8.11
CA GLY A 115 5.05 2.11 -8.20
C GLY A 115 5.06 1.05 -7.09
N GLY A 116 4.78 1.47 -5.85
CA GLY A 116 4.66 0.60 -4.68
C GLY A 116 3.59 -0.47 -4.85
N ILE A 117 2.39 -0.10 -5.34
CA ILE A 117 1.30 -1.03 -5.65
C ILE A 117 1.76 -2.08 -6.67
N VAL A 118 2.37 -1.65 -7.78
CA VAL A 118 2.87 -2.56 -8.82
C VAL A 118 3.91 -3.52 -8.25
N GLN A 119 4.82 -3.03 -7.40
CA GLN A 119 5.81 -3.89 -6.76
C GLN A 119 5.17 -4.89 -5.79
N ASN A 120 4.16 -4.48 -5.01
CA ASN A 120 3.46 -5.41 -4.14
C ASN A 120 2.61 -6.45 -4.89
N MET A 121 2.06 -6.11 -6.06
CA MET A 121 1.40 -7.09 -6.93
C MET A 121 2.40 -8.17 -7.40
N LYS A 122 3.64 -7.79 -7.74
CA LYS A 122 4.72 -8.74 -8.05
C LYS A 122 5.07 -9.59 -6.82
N ASN A 123 5.15 -8.98 -5.64
CA ASN A 123 5.41 -9.69 -4.38
C ASN A 123 4.31 -10.71 -4.08
N LEU A 124 3.04 -10.38 -4.35
CA LEU A 124 1.91 -11.29 -4.15
C LEU A 124 2.01 -12.52 -5.07
N ALA A 125 2.33 -12.29 -6.34
CA ALA A 125 2.57 -13.39 -7.28
C ALA A 125 3.73 -14.28 -6.82
N ALA A 126 4.84 -13.69 -6.37
CA ALA A 126 5.98 -14.43 -5.84
C ALA A 126 5.67 -15.18 -4.53
N ALA A 127 4.85 -14.61 -3.65
CA ALA A 127 4.45 -15.23 -2.39
C ALA A 127 3.55 -16.46 -2.58
N THR A 128 2.84 -16.53 -3.70
CA THR A 128 1.92 -17.62 -4.06
C THR A 128 2.50 -18.61 -5.07
N ALA A 129 3.63 -18.28 -5.68
CA ALA A 129 4.35 -19.17 -6.58
C ALA A 129 4.74 -20.47 -5.84
N GLY A 130 4.28 -21.62 -6.36
CA GLY A 130 4.57 -22.93 -5.76
C GLY A 130 3.67 -23.32 -4.58
N CYS A 131 2.66 -22.53 -4.23
CA CYS A 131 1.60 -22.98 -3.33
C CYS A 131 0.71 -23.99 -4.07
N THR A 132 0.91 -25.30 -3.83
CA THR A 132 -0.06 -26.32 -4.19
C THR A 132 -1.34 -26.06 -3.38
N PRO A 133 -2.53 -25.94 -4.00
CA PRO A 133 -3.76 -25.96 -3.23
C PRO A 133 -3.78 -27.25 -2.39
N PRO A 134 -4.27 -27.21 -1.13
CA PRO A 134 -4.35 -28.41 -0.31
C PRO A 134 -5.06 -29.48 -1.14
N ALA A 135 -4.44 -30.66 -1.27
CA ALA A 135 -5.03 -31.79 -1.94
C ALA A 135 -6.45 -31.94 -1.40
N ALA A 136 -7.45 -31.77 -2.26
CA ALA A 136 -8.82 -32.02 -1.88
C ALA A 136 -8.83 -33.43 -1.32
N THR A 137 -9.10 -33.56 -0.02
CA THR A 137 -9.38 -34.85 0.62
C THR A 137 -10.76 -35.29 0.14
N GLY A 138 -10.86 -35.52 -1.17
CA GLY A 138 -11.95 -36.22 -1.83
C GLY A 138 -11.90 -37.65 -1.35
N LYS A 139 -12.54 -37.90 -0.22
CA LYS A 139 -13.01 -39.23 0.14
C LYS A 139 -13.79 -39.74 -1.07
N PRO A 140 -13.43 -40.87 -1.70
CA PRO A 140 -14.21 -41.37 -2.83
C PRO A 140 -15.62 -41.64 -2.31
N ALA A 141 -16.61 -40.97 -2.91
CA ALA A 141 -17.99 -41.30 -2.69
C ALA A 141 -18.18 -42.76 -3.10
N ALA A 142 -18.47 -43.60 -2.12
CA ALA A 142 -18.81 -44.99 -2.34
C ALA A 142 -19.96 -45.04 -3.36
N ARG A 143 -19.78 -45.83 -4.43
CA ARG A 143 -20.86 -46.21 -5.34
C ARG A 143 -21.95 -46.90 -4.51
N SER A 144 -23.11 -46.26 -4.36
CA SER A 144 -24.32 -46.97 -3.98
C SER A 144 -24.86 -47.67 -5.21
N VAL A 145 -24.74 -49.00 -5.18
CA VAL A 145 -25.34 -49.93 -6.13
C VAL A 145 -26.86 -49.92 -5.91
N ALA A 146 -27.60 -49.90 -7.01
CA ALA A 146 -29.05 -50.01 -7.05
C ALA A 146 -29.56 -51.30 -6.39
N TYR A 147 -30.70 -51.20 -5.69
CA TYR A 147 -31.79 -52.18 -5.66
C TYR A 147 -33.11 -51.44 -5.43
#